data_AF-A0A060CHS9-F1
#
_entry.id   AF-A0A060CHS9-F1
#
_cell.length_a   1.000
_cell.length_b   1.000
_cell.length_c   1.000
_cell.angle_alpha   90.00
_cell.angle_beta   90.00
_cell.angle_gamma   90.00
#
_symmetry.space_group_name_H-M   'P 1'
#
loop_
_entity.id
_entity.type
_entity.pdbx_description
1 polymer ?
#
loop_
_entity_poly.entity_id
_entity_poly.type
_entity_poly.pdbx_seq_one_letter_code
_entity_poly.pdbx_strand_id
1 'polypeptide(L)'
;DTCAYAKLGKRELYRQVKFPVGKLFEDIGTTYLLFAQCETVACGFKPKYYYVIRNDSIVTGNFKLSKLDLLEMTDQMAEYVGEKYPDLKEAALRRQVYARFSTLNQMLDTSQARVQRNK
;
A
#
# COMPACT_ATOMS: atom_id res chain seq x y z
N ASP A 1 -1.06 -1.48 9.43
CA ASP A 1 -0.31 -2.49 8.66
C ASP A 1 -1.13 -2.84 7.42
N THR A 2 -0.50 -2.94 6.25
CA THR A 2 -1.18 -3.21 4.97
C THR A 2 -0.69 -4.47 4.28
N CYS A 3 0.35 -5.15 4.79
CA CYS A 3 0.92 -6.26 4.04
C CYS A 3 -0.03 -7.45 3.96
N ALA A 4 0.00 -8.19 2.86
CA ALA A 4 -0.84 -9.38 2.70
C ALA A 4 -0.30 -10.61 3.46
N TYR A 5 0.98 -10.60 3.85
CA TYR A 5 1.63 -11.70 4.57
C TYR A 5 1.53 -11.56 6.10
N ALA A 6 2.02 -12.58 6.83
CA ALA A 6 2.06 -12.64 8.29
C ALA A 6 0.69 -12.43 8.98
N LYS A 7 -0.40 -12.76 8.30
CA LYS A 7 -1.77 -12.69 8.80
C LYS A 7 -2.47 -14.02 8.53
N LEU A 8 -3.35 -14.41 9.45
CA LEU A 8 -4.26 -15.54 9.27
C LEU A 8 -5.68 -14.97 9.29
N GLY A 9 -6.39 -15.14 8.18
CA GLY A 9 -7.76 -14.66 8.01
C GLY A 9 -8.70 -15.83 7.71
N LYS A 10 -9.97 -15.68 8.11
CA LYS A 10 -11.00 -16.64 7.70
C LYS A 10 -11.21 -16.57 6.19
N ARG A 11 -11.44 -17.71 5.56
CA ARG A 11 -11.62 -17.80 4.10
C ARG A 11 -12.78 -16.95 3.59
N GLU A 12 -13.86 -16.79 4.37
CA GLU A 12 -15.02 -16.01 3.96
C GLU A 12 -14.71 -14.52 3.68
N LEU A 13 -13.70 -13.93 4.33
CA LEU A 13 -13.30 -12.53 4.13
C LEU A 13 -12.92 -12.23 2.66
N TYR A 14 -12.45 -13.25 1.94
CA TYR A 14 -12.00 -13.16 0.56
C TYR A 14 -13.09 -13.49 -0.47
N ARG A 15 -14.35 -13.70 -0.03
CA ARG A 15 -15.47 -13.90 -0.96
C ARG A 15 -15.86 -12.59 -1.63
N GLN A 16 -15.87 -11.48 -0.87
CA GLN A 16 -16.29 -10.16 -1.33
C GLN A 16 -15.11 -9.26 -1.71
N VAL A 17 -13.93 -9.50 -1.14
CA VAL A 17 -12.73 -8.69 -1.40
C VAL A 17 -11.77 -9.45 -2.29
N LYS A 18 -11.31 -8.78 -3.36
CA LYS A 18 -10.34 -9.28 -4.33
C LYS A 18 -9.21 -8.27 -4.47
N PHE A 19 -8.00 -8.77 -4.66
CA PHE A 19 -6.85 -7.92 -4.95
C PHE A 19 -6.96 -7.40 -6.39
N PRO A 20 -6.64 -6.12 -6.65
CA PRO A 20 -6.69 -5.55 -7.99
C PRO A 20 -5.67 -6.23 -8.90
N VAL A 21 -6.14 -6.73 -10.04
CA VAL A 21 -5.27 -7.40 -11.02
C VAL A 21 -4.42 -6.37 -11.75
N GLY A 22 -3.12 -6.66 -11.87
CA GLY A 22 -2.18 -5.83 -12.65
C GLY A 22 -1.72 -4.55 -11.98
N LYS A 23 -2.05 -4.34 -10.69
CA LYS A 23 -1.59 -3.21 -9.88
C LYS A 23 -0.43 -3.60 -8.99
N LEU A 24 0.54 -2.71 -8.83
CA LEU A 24 1.52 -2.81 -7.74
C LEU A 24 0.93 -2.25 -6.45
N PHE A 25 1.47 -2.69 -5.31
CA PHE A 25 1.04 -2.26 -3.98
C PHE A 25 -0.44 -2.57 -3.71
N GLU A 26 -0.91 -3.67 -4.31
CA GLU A 26 -2.27 -4.19 -4.22
C GLU A 26 -2.69 -4.50 -2.78
N ASP A 27 -1.71 -4.80 -1.92
CA ASP A 27 -1.91 -5.04 -0.50
C ASP A 27 -2.36 -3.77 0.25
N ILE A 28 -1.86 -2.59 -0.11
CA ILE A 28 -2.35 -1.30 0.36
C ILE A 28 -3.80 -1.08 -0.06
N GLY A 29 -4.13 -1.39 -1.33
CA GLY A 29 -5.48 -1.20 -1.87
C GLY A 29 -6.53 -2.18 -1.35
N THR A 30 -6.12 -3.25 -0.64
CA THR A 30 -7.02 -4.36 -0.32
C THR A 30 -7.07 -4.72 1.16
N THR A 31 -5.96 -4.69 1.89
CA THR A 31 -5.89 -5.25 3.25
C THR A 31 -6.81 -4.52 4.24
N TYR A 32 -7.01 -3.21 4.09
CA TYR A 32 -7.94 -2.46 4.94
C TYR A 32 -9.40 -2.91 4.77
N LEU A 33 -9.79 -3.36 3.57
CA LEU A 33 -11.13 -3.90 3.30
C LEU A 33 -11.36 -5.23 4.00
N LEU A 34 -10.30 -6.03 4.18
CA LEU A 34 -10.37 -7.27 4.97
C LEU A 34 -10.56 -6.97 6.45
N PHE A 35 -9.82 -6.00 6.99
CA PHE A 35 -9.98 -5.57 8.39
C PHE A 35 -11.35 -4.93 8.64
N ALA A 36 -11.87 -4.17 7.68
CA ALA A 36 -13.16 -3.52 7.82
C ALA A 36 -14.36 -4.48 7.88
N GLN A 37 -14.16 -5.77 7.57
CA GLN A 37 -15.13 -6.86 7.75
C GLN A 37 -14.99 -7.58 9.11
N CYS A 38 -13.91 -7.32 9.86
CA CYS A 38 -13.63 -8.00 11.12
C CYS A 38 -14.19 -7.20 12.29
N GLU A 39 -14.95 -7.85 13.17
CA GLU A 39 -15.37 -7.26 14.44
C GLU A 39 -14.20 -7.18 15.45
N THR A 40 -13.27 -8.12 15.38
CA THR A 40 -12.10 -8.18 16.26
C THR A 40 -10.89 -8.67 15.50
N VAL A 41 -9.73 -8.08 15.82
CA VAL A 41 -8.43 -8.48 15.27
C VAL A 41 -7.48 -8.75 16.45
N ALA A 42 -6.93 -9.96 16.51
CA ALA A 42 -5.92 -10.32 17.50
C ALA A 42 -4.51 -10.05 16.96
N CYS A 43 -3.72 -9.27 17.69
CA CYS A 43 -2.36 -8.89 17.29
C CYS A 43 -1.32 -9.56 18.20
N GLY A 44 -0.31 -10.17 17.59
CA GLY A 44 0.85 -10.72 18.29
C GLY A 44 2.13 -10.01 17.84
N PHE A 45 2.97 -9.60 18.79
CA PHE A 45 4.19 -8.82 18.51
C PHE A 45 5.47 -9.66 18.46
N LYS A 46 5.36 -10.98 18.27
CA LYS A 46 6.51 -11.87 18.12
C LYS A 46 6.97 -11.88 16.65
N PRO A 47 8.26 -11.64 16.36
CA PRO A 47 8.77 -11.68 14.99
C PRO A 47 8.85 -13.13 14.51
N LYS A 48 7.83 -13.57 13.76
CA LYS A 48 7.73 -14.94 13.25
C LYS A 48 7.90 -15.05 11.73
N TYR A 49 7.97 -13.91 11.04
CA TYR A 49 8.11 -13.84 9.59
C TYR A 49 9.38 -13.09 9.23
N TYR A 50 10.24 -13.72 8.42
CA TYR A 50 11.48 -13.11 7.94
C TYR A 50 11.25 -12.55 6.53
N TYR A 51 11.37 -11.24 6.38
CA TYR A 51 11.22 -10.57 5.08
C TYR A 51 12.57 -10.48 4.38
N VAL A 52 12.64 -10.97 3.13
CA VAL A 52 13.88 -10.93 2.33
C VAL A 52 13.94 -9.63 1.55
N ILE A 53 14.98 -8.84 1.79
CA ILE A 53 15.23 -7.56 1.11
C ILE A 53 16.22 -7.79 -0.04
N ARG A 54 15.88 -7.31 -1.24
CA ARG A 54 16.72 -7.39 -2.46
C ARG A 54 16.57 -6.13 -3.29
N ASN A 55 17.62 -5.71 -3.99
CA ASN A 55 17.68 -4.41 -4.65
C ASN A 55 16.69 -4.24 -5.81
N ASP A 56 16.29 -5.31 -6.47
CA ASP A 56 15.39 -5.33 -7.64
C ASP A 56 13.91 -5.53 -7.27
N SER A 57 13.55 -5.35 -6.00
CA SER A 57 12.16 -5.47 -5.55
C SER A 57 11.27 -4.31 -6.04
N ILE A 58 9.95 -4.46 -5.88
CA ILE A 58 8.97 -3.37 -6.13
C ILE A 58 9.34 -2.12 -5.32
N VAL A 59 9.78 -2.29 -4.08
CA VAL A 59 10.06 -1.15 -3.18
C VAL A 59 11.43 -0.54 -3.47
N THR A 60 12.48 -1.36 -3.52
CA THR A 60 13.87 -0.89 -3.59
C THR A 60 14.40 -0.70 -5.02
N GLY A 61 13.73 -1.24 -6.03
CA GLY A 61 14.18 -1.12 -7.42
C GLY A 61 14.07 0.30 -7.94
N ASN A 62 14.63 0.55 -9.13
CA ASN A 62 14.54 1.86 -9.79
C ASN A 62 13.08 2.29 -10.03
N PHE A 63 12.83 3.60 -10.07
CA PHE A 63 11.52 4.13 -10.40
C PHE A 63 11.07 3.67 -11.80
N LYS A 64 9.78 3.35 -11.89
CA LYS A 64 9.05 3.02 -13.11
C LYS A 64 7.66 3.63 -12.98
N LEU A 65 7.01 3.93 -14.10
CA LEU A 65 5.64 4.49 -14.09
C LEU A 65 4.65 3.61 -13.32
N SER A 66 4.79 2.28 -13.34
CA SER A 66 3.94 1.38 -12.56
C SER A 66 4.02 1.60 -11.05
N LYS A 67 5.10 2.22 -10.53
CA LYS A 67 5.18 2.57 -9.11
C LYS A 67 4.24 3.70 -8.71
N LEU A 68 3.66 4.44 -9.66
CA LEU A 68 2.61 5.41 -9.40
C LEU A 68 1.33 4.76 -8.88
N ASP A 69 1.15 3.44 -9.07
CA ASP A 69 0.08 2.68 -8.43
C ASP A 69 0.10 2.85 -6.90
N LEU A 70 1.27 3.11 -6.29
CA LEU A 70 1.36 3.40 -4.86
C LEU A 70 0.45 4.58 -4.47
N LEU A 71 0.40 5.63 -5.29
CA LEU A 71 -0.41 6.81 -5.01
C LEU A 71 -1.89 6.47 -5.10
N GLU A 72 -2.29 5.81 -6.19
CA GLU A 72 -3.66 5.35 -6.42
C GLU A 72 -4.16 4.44 -5.29
N MET A 73 -3.39 3.41 -4.94
CA MET A 73 -3.76 2.47 -3.86
C MET A 73 -3.87 3.17 -2.50
N THR A 74 -2.99 4.14 -2.21
CA THR A 74 -3.09 4.90 -0.95
C THR A 74 -4.23 5.90 -0.92
N ASP A 75 -4.59 6.49 -2.06
CA ASP A 75 -5.70 7.44 -2.15
C ASP A 75 -7.05 6.70 -1.99
N GLN A 76 -7.22 5.54 -2.62
CA GLN A 76 -8.38 4.65 -2.42
C GLN A 76 -8.54 4.21 -0.96
N MET A 77 -7.43 3.81 -0.32
CA MET A 77 -7.42 3.46 1.09
C MET A 77 -7.84 4.66 1.96
N ALA A 78 -7.30 5.85 1.69
CA ALA A 78 -7.56 7.02 2.50
C ALA A 78 -8.99 7.53 2.35
N GLU A 79 -9.58 7.47 1.15
CA GLU A 79 -10.99 7.78 0.91
C GLU A 79 -11.89 6.87 1.74
N TYR A 80 -11.78 5.55 1.56
CA TYR A 80 -12.60 4.59 2.30
C TYR A 80 -12.43 4.72 3.82
N VAL A 81 -11.18 4.80 4.30
CA VAL A 81 -10.90 4.88 5.73
C VAL A 81 -11.40 6.22 6.29
N GLY A 82 -11.21 7.32 5.58
CA GLY A 82 -11.67 8.64 6.02
C GLY A 82 -13.20 8.76 6.09
N GLU A 83 -13.92 8.10 5.17
CA GLU A 83 -15.38 8.04 5.20
C GLU A 83 -15.92 7.13 6.30
N LYS A 84 -15.36 5.91 6.43
CA LYS A 84 -15.86 4.90 7.36
C LYS A 84 -15.37 5.09 8.80
N TYR A 85 -14.17 5.63 8.98
CA TYR A 85 -13.50 5.83 10.27
C TYR A 85 -12.94 7.26 10.36
N PRO A 86 -13.81 8.27 10.59
CA PRO A 86 -13.40 9.68 10.55
C PRO A 86 -12.27 10.04 11.53
N ASP A 87 -12.17 9.33 12.65
CA ASP A 87 -11.11 9.47 13.65
C ASP A 87 -9.72 9.06 13.12
N LEU A 88 -9.66 8.24 12.06
CA LEU A 88 -8.43 7.81 11.42
C LEU A 88 -8.01 8.68 10.23
N LYS A 89 -8.75 9.75 9.91
CA LYS A 89 -8.50 10.60 8.74
C LYS A 89 -7.09 11.19 8.72
N GLU A 90 -6.59 11.69 9.85
CA GLU A 90 -5.22 12.22 9.95
C GLU A 90 -4.15 11.14 9.75
N ALA A 91 -4.40 9.92 10.25
CA ALA A 91 -3.50 8.80 10.05
C ALA A 91 -3.46 8.35 8.57
N ALA A 92 -4.62 8.37 7.89
CA ALA A 92 -4.73 8.10 6.46
C ALA A 92 -4.02 9.18 5.62
N LEU A 93 -4.22 10.46 5.95
CA LEU A 93 -3.52 11.59 5.32
C LEU A 93 -2.00 11.46 5.46
N ARG A 94 -1.51 11.13 6.66
CA ARG A 94 -0.07 10.87 6.87
C ARG A 94 0.45 9.76 5.95
N ARG A 95 -0.34 8.70 5.73
CA ARG A 95 0.05 7.59 4.84
C ARG A 95 0.12 8.01 3.36
N GLN A 96 -0.81 8.87 2.93
CA GLN A 96 -0.83 9.50 1.61
C GLN A 96 0.38 10.41 1.39
N VAL A 97 0.74 11.20 2.40
CA VAL A 97 1.93 12.08 2.37
C VAL A 97 3.21 11.24 2.24
N TYR A 98 3.35 10.18 3.04
CA TYR A 98 4.50 9.27 2.94
C TYR A 98 4.63 8.64 1.54
N ALA A 99 3.51 8.23 0.94
CA ALA A 99 3.49 7.68 -0.41
C ALA A 99 4.05 8.65 -1.44
N ARG A 100 3.61 9.92 -1.36
CA ARG A 100 4.06 11.00 -2.26
C ARG A 100 5.55 11.29 -2.10
N PHE A 101 6.06 11.40 -0.87
CA PHE A 101 7.50 11.59 -0.64
C PHE A 101 8.34 10.39 -1.07
N SER A 102 7.88 9.16 -0.79
CA SER A 102 8.57 7.94 -1.24
C SER A 102 8.69 7.88 -2.76
N THR A 103 7.58 8.17 -3.47
CA THR A 103 7.57 8.22 -4.94
C THR A 103 8.49 9.34 -5.46
N LEU A 104 8.40 10.54 -4.89
CA LEU A 104 9.25 11.67 -5.27
C LEU A 104 10.74 11.32 -5.13
N ASN A 105 11.14 10.77 -3.98
CA ASN A 105 12.53 10.38 -3.73
C ASN A 105 13.02 9.35 -4.74
N GLN A 106 12.20 8.36 -5.10
CA GLN A 106 12.57 7.38 -6.12
C GLN A 106 12.72 7.99 -7.51
N MET A 107 12.04 9.10 -7.82
CA MET A 107 12.16 9.78 -9.10
C MET A 107 13.45 10.61 -9.22
N LEU A 108 14.00 11.10 -8.10
CA LEU A 108 15.18 11.99 -8.09
C LEU A 108 16.42 11.35 -8.73
N ASP A 109 16.58 10.03 -8.55
CA ASP A 109 17.73 9.28 -9.05
C ASP A 109 17.51 8.67 -10.44
N THR A 110 16.48 9.12 -11.19
CA THR A 110 16.18 8.56 -12.52
C THR A 110 16.43 9.52 -13.67
N SER A 111 17.08 9.01 -14.72
CA SER A 111 17.28 9.71 -16.00
C SER A 111 15.97 9.97 -16.75
N GLN A 112 14.91 9.18 -16.49
CA GLN A 112 13.60 9.30 -17.14
C GLN A 112 12.80 10.52 -16.68
N ALA A 113 12.98 11.00 -15.45
CA ALA A 113 12.31 12.22 -14.95
C ALA A 113 12.64 13.47 -15.78
N ARG A 114 13.81 13.49 -16.45
CA ARG A 114 14.25 14.60 -17.32
C ARG A 114 13.49 14.65 -18.64
N VAL A 115 12.97 13.51 -19.14
CA VAL A 115 12.30 13.43 -20.44
C VAL A 115 10.89 14.02 -20.38
N GLN A 116 10.21 13.91 -19.24
CA GLN A 116 8.84 14.42 -19.07
C GLN A 116 8.78 15.93 -18.84
N ARG A 117 9.88 16.56 -18.40
CA ARG A 117 9.97 18.01 -18.17
C ARG A 117 10.02 18.82 -19.47
N ASN A 118 10.25 18.15 -20.60
CA ASN A 118 10.40 18.74 -21.93
C ASN A 118 9.23 18.39 -22.88
N LYS A 119 8.11 17.91 -22.34
CA LYS A 119 6.82 17.77 -23.05
C LYS A 119 5.79 18.68 -22.39
#